data_AF-A0A941PTN5-F1
#
_entry.id   AF-A0A941PTN5-F1
#
_cell.length_a   1.000
_cell.length_b   1.000
_cell.length_c   1.000
_cell.angle_alpha   90.00
_cell.angle_beta   90.00
_cell.angle_gamma   90.00
#
_symmetry.space_group_name_H-M   'P 1'
#
loop_
_entity.id
_entity.type
_entity.pdbx_description
1 polymer ?
#
loop_
_entity_poly.entity_id
_entity_poly.type
_entity_poly.pdbx_seq_one_letter_code
_entity_poly.pdbx_strand_id
1 'polypeptide(L)'
;MRDAQLLLPDFSLILVGYLLCRFTALDRPVWQAVERLVYFFLFPVFLFQSIVRTPLDLHAASTLIGAGLALMGCGIAMAWSLPWLPGLRRVIDVREHAASAQIAFRFNSFIGLAMAERVLGAPGQQLVAVLVG
;
A
#
# COMPACT_ATOMS: atom_id res chain seq x y z
N MET A 1 4.49 -19.84 4.82
CA MET A 1 5.45 -20.17 3.73
C MET A 1 4.82 -20.15 2.33
N ARG A 2 3.49 -20.20 2.16
CA ARG A 2 2.81 -19.99 0.85
C ARG A 2 2.69 -18.52 0.46
N ASP A 3 2.83 -17.60 1.41
CA ASP A 3 2.50 -16.17 1.24
C ASP A 3 3.52 -15.42 0.37
N ALA A 4 4.79 -15.84 0.38
CA ALA A 4 5.83 -15.24 -0.47
C ALA A 4 5.61 -15.54 -1.96
N GLN A 5 4.93 -16.64 -2.30
CA GLN A 5 4.61 -16.98 -3.70
C GLN A 5 3.46 -16.12 -4.26
N LEU A 6 2.62 -15.56 -3.39
CA LEU A 6 1.56 -14.63 -3.80
C LEU A 6 2.11 -13.29 -4.28
N LEU A 7 3.28 -12.89 -3.78
CA LEU A 7 3.97 -11.64 -4.16
C LEU A 7 4.78 -11.77 -5.45
N LEU A 8 5.24 -12.98 -5.79
CA LEU A 8 6.03 -13.24 -7.00
C LEU A 8 5.39 -12.71 -8.29
N PRO A 9 4.09 -12.95 -8.60
CA PRO A 9 3.49 -12.45 -9.83
C PRO A 9 3.49 -10.92 -9.91
N ASP A 10 3.19 -10.20 -8.82
CA ASP A 10 3.18 -8.74 -8.82
C ASP A 10 4.59 -8.16 -9.03
N PHE A 11 5.59 -8.68 -8.32
CA PHE A 11 6.99 -8.25 -8.52
C PHE A 11 7.53 -8.65 -9.90
N SER A 12 7.10 -9.79 -10.43
CA SER A 12 7.46 -10.21 -11.81
C SER A 12 6.86 -9.27 -12.84
N LEU A 13 5.61 -8.82 -12.65
CA LEU A 13 4.97 -7.84 -13.53
C LEU A 13 5.72 -6.50 -13.53
N ILE A 14 6.13 -6.02 -12.35
CA ILE A 14 6.96 -4.82 -12.21
C ILE A 14 8.30 -4.98 -12.95
N LEU A 15 8.95 -6.14 -12.78
CA LEU A 15 10.21 -6.45 -13.47
C LEU A 15 10.02 -6.47 -15.00
N VAL A 16 8.95 -7.09 -15.49
CA VAL A 16 8.62 -7.11 -16.93
C VAL A 16 8.38 -5.69 -17.44
N GLY A 17 7.63 -4.86 -16.72
CA GLY A 17 7.44 -3.45 -17.07
C GLY A 17 8.76 -2.68 -17.15
N TYR A 18 9.67 -2.91 -16.20
CA TYR A 18 11.02 -2.34 -16.23
C TYR A 18 11.82 -2.80 -17.46
N LEU A 19 11.81 -4.10 -17.77
CA LEU A 19 12.51 -4.65 -18.92
C LEU A 19 11.93 -4.11 -20.24
N LEU A 20 10.61 -3.98 -20.34
CA LEU A 20 9.96 -3.35 -21.50
C LEU A 20 10.41 -1.90 -21.69
N CYS A 21 10.43 -1.10 -20.63
CA CYS A 21 10.94 0.27 -20.71
C CYS A 21 12.44 0.35 -21.04
N ARG A 22 13.21 -0.70 -20.72
CA ARG A 22 14.66 -0.75 -20.95
C ARG A 22 15.03 -1.25 -22.35
N PHE A 23 14.26 -2.17 -22.91
CA PHE A 23 14.60 -2.89 -24.15
C PHE A 23 13.69 -2.54 -25.34
N THR A 24 12.62 -1.77 -25.14
CA THR A 24 11.67 -1.39 -26.21
C THR A 24 11.62 0.13 -26.40
N ALA A 25 11.04 0.59 -27.51
CA ALA A 25 10.81 2.03 -27.79
C ALA A 25 9.74 2.68 -26.87
N LEU A 26 9.14 1.92 -25.94
CA LEU A 26 8.39 2.47 -24.83
C LEU A 26 9.36 3.15 -23.86
N ASP A 27 9.69 4.39 -24.16
CA ASP A 27 10.64 5.17 -23.37
C ASP A 27 9.93 5.89 -22.20
N ARG A 28 10.73 6.54 -21.34
CA ARG A 28 10.30 7.38 -20.20
C ARG A 28 9.05 8.25 -20.44
N PRO A 29 8.91 9.00 -21.55
CA PRO A 29 7.76 9.90 -21.73
C PRO A 29 6.42 9.18 -21.85
N VAL A 30 6.38 7.98 -22.45
CA VAL A 30 5.15 7.19 -22.54
C VAL A 30 4.74 6.71 -21.15
N TRP A 31 5.72 6.22 -20.38
CA TRP A 31 5.48 5.74 -19.03
C TRP A 31 4.99 6.85 -18.09
N GLN A 32 5.57 8.05 -18.17
CA GLN A 32 5.12 9.22 -17.40
C GLN A 32 3.68 9.64 -17.75
N ALA A 33 3.29 9.59 -19.02
CA ALA A 33 1.92 9.89 -19.42
C ALA A 33 0.92 8.87 -18.85
N VAL A 34 1.27 7.58 -18.91
CA VAL A 34 0.46 6.49 -18.33
C VAL A 34 0.37 6.63 -16.81
N GLU A 35 1.49 6.92 -16.13
CA GLU A 35 1.49 7.15 -14.67
C GLU A 35 0.57 8.30 -14.28
N ARG A 36 0.60 9.44 -15.00
CA ARG A 36 -0.31 10.56 -14.74
C ARG A 36 -1.76 10.16 -14.98
N LEU A 37 -2.07 9.42 -16.04
CA LEU A 37 -3.43 8.93 -16.29
C LEU A 37 -3.92 8.01 -15.18
N VAL A 38 -3.07 7.09 -14.73
CA VAL A 38 -3.40 6.18 -13.63
C VAL A 38 -3.65 6.97 -12.36
N TYR A 39 -2.75 7.87 -12.00
CA TYR A 39 -2.83 8.64 -10.75
C TYR A 39 -4.01 9.60 -10.69
N PHE A 40 -4.23 10.39 -11.75
CA PHE A 40 -5.22 11.46 -11.73
C PHE A 40 -6.61 11.04 -12.20
N PHE A 41 -6.74 9.92 -12.92
CA PHE A 41 -8.02 9.51 -13.48
C PHE A 41 -8.41 8.08 -13.09
N LEU A 42 -7.61 7.07 -13.45
CA LEU A 42 -8.02 5.68 -13.26
C LEU A 42 -8.12 5.29 -11.78
N PHE A 43 -7.22 5.78 -10.95
CA PHE A 43 -7.23 5.48 -9.52
C PHE A 43 -8.43 6.12 -8.79
N PRO A 44 -8.75 7.41 -8.98
CA PRO A 44 -10.00 7.99 -8.46
C PRO A 44 -11.27 7.28 -8.94
N VAL A 45 -11.33 6.92 -10.23
CA VAL A 45 -12.47 6.17 -10.80
C VAL A 45 -12.58 4.79 -10.15
N PHE A 46 -11.46 4.10 -9.94
CA PHE A 46 -11.41 2.81 -9.28
C PHE A 46 -11.90 2.89 -7.82
N LEU A 47 -11.45 3.88 -7.05
CA LEU A 47 -11.93 4.10 -5.68
C LEU A 47 -13.43 4.38 -5.65
N PHE A 48 -13.91 5.27 -6.53
CA PHE A 48 -15.34 5.59 -6.62
C PHE A 48 -16.18 4.36 -6.99
N GLN A 49 -15.77 3.60 -8.00
CA GLN A 49 -16.44 2.36 -8.39
C GLN A 49 -16.47 1.36 -7.25
N SER A 50 -15.38 1.26 -6.49
CA SER A 50 -15.28 0.37 -5.33
C SER A 50 -16.28 0.76 -4.24
N ILE A 51 -16.37 2.04 -3.91
CA ILE A 51 -17.31 2.56 -2.91
C ILE A 51 -18.76 2.29 -3.34
N VAL A 52 -19.12 2.57 -4.59
CA VAL A 52 -20.50 2.41 -5.09
C VAL A 52 -20.92 0.94 -5.17
N ARG A 53 -20.00 0.02 -5.48
CA ARG A 53 -20.31 -1.41 -5.62
C ARG A 53 -20.27 -2.20 -4.33
N THR A 54 -19.71 -1.63 -3.26
CA THR A 54 -19.64 -2.32 -1.96
C THR A 54 -20.98 -2.16 -1.25
N PRO A 55 -21.76 -3.23 -1.00
CA PRO A 55 -22.92 -3.15 -0.14
C PRO A 55 -22.43 -2.86 1.28
N LEU A 56 -22.46 -1.59 1.68
CA LEU A 56 -21.94 -1.14 2.96
C LEU A 56 -22.91 -1.51 4.08
N ASP A 57 -22.64 -2.62 4.76
CA ASP A 57 -23.07 -2.76 6.14
C ASP A 57 -22.23 -1.79 6.98
N LEU A 58 -22.86 -0.68 7.41
CA LEU A 58 -22.23 0.38 8.21
C LEU A 58 -21.54 -0.17 9.46
N HIS A 59 -22.04 -1.27 10.05
CA HIS A 59 -21.43 -1.87 11.23
C HIS A 59 -20.15 -2.65 10.89
N ALA A 60 -20.18 -3.47 9.84
CA ALA A 60 -19.00 -4.21 9.38
C ALA A 60 -17.93 -3.27 8.79
N ALA A 61 -18.34 -2.23 8.07
CA ALA A 61 -17.43 -1.25 7.49
C ALA A 61 -16.74 -0.41 8.57
N SER A 62 -17.49 0.06 9.58
CA SER A 62 -16.93 0.86 10.68
C SER A 62 -15.97 0.05 11.56
N THR A 63 -16.26 -1.23 11.80
CA THR A 63 -15.34 -2.11 12.54
C THR A 63 -14.06 -2.38 11.74
N LEU A 64 -14.14 -2.54 10.42
CA LEU A 64 -12.99 -2.74 9.55
C LEU A 64 -12.11 -1.49 9.41
N ILE A 65 -12.72 -0.30 9.26
CA ILE A 65 -12.01 0.99 9.29
C ILE A 65 -11.38 1.21 10.66
N GLY A 66 -12.12 0.97 11.74
CA GLY A 66 -11.62 1.10 13.11
C GLY A 66 -10.44 0.17 13.39
N ALA A 67 -10.51 -1.09 12.94
CA ALA A 67 -9.41 -2.04 13.04
C ALA A 67 -8.19 -1.61 12.22
N GLY A 68 -8.39 -1.09 11.00
CA GLY A 68 -7.33 -0.56 10.15
C GLY A 68 -6.61 0.63 10.78
N LEU A 69 -7.37 1.60 11.30
CA LEU A 69 -6.83 2.77 12.00
C LEU A 69 -6.12 2.39 13.31
N ALA A 70 -6.69 1.47 14.08
CA ALA A 70 -6.07 0.97 15.31
C ALA A 70 -4.76 0.26 15.02
N LEU A 71 -4.71 -0.61 14.00
CA LEU A 71 -3.49 -1.30 13.59
C LEU A 71 -2.42 -0.32 13.12
N MET A 72 -2.79 0.67 12.31
CA MET A 72 -1.88 1.73 11.88
C MET A 72 -1.36 2.54 13.08
N GLY A 73 -2.25 2.96 13.98
CA GLY A 73 -1.90 3.70 15.19
C GLY A 73 -0.98 2.90 16.13
N CYS A 74 -1.24 1.61 16.31
CA CYS A 74 -0.36 0.71 17.06
C CYS A 74 1.02 0.59 16.40
N GLY A 75 1.08 0.46 15.08
CA GLY A 75 2.34 0.46 14.33
C GLY A 75 3.14 1.75 14.53
N ILE A 76 2.47 2.90 14.46
CA ILE A 76 3.06 4.23 14.73
C ILE A 76 3.60 4.32 16.14
N ALA A 77 2.79 3.94 17.13
CA ALA A 77 3.19 3.93 18.52
C ALA A 77 4.39 3.00 18.76
N MET A 78 4.39 1.81 18.18
CA MET A 78 5.50 0.86 18.30
C MET A 78 6.79 1.41 17.69
N ALA A 79 6.74 1.96 16.47
CA ALA A 79 7.92 2.55 15.86
C ALA A 79 8.45 3.72 16.68
N TRP A 80 7.60 4.62 17.18
CA TRP A 80 8.02 5.75 17.99
C TRP A 80 8.46 5.38 19.41
N SER A 81 8.05 4.22 19.92
CA SER A 81 8.49 3.70 21.22
C SER A 81 9.88 3.05 21.20
N LEU A 82 10.38 2.70 20.01
CA LEU A 82 11.66 2.00 19.83
C LEU A 82 12.87 2.70 20.48
N PRO A 83 13.01 4.04 20.43
CA PRO A 83 14.10 4.77 21.08
C PRO A 83 14.00 4.79 22.62
N TRP A 84 12.84 4.46 23.18
CA TRP A 84 12.63 4.42 24.63
C TRP A 84 12.90 3.02 25.22
N LEU A 85 13.16 2.02 24.38
CA LEU A 85 13.57 0.70 24.81
C LEU A 85 14.99 0.74 25.42
N PRO A 86 15.20 0.08 26.58
CA PRO A 86 16.51 0.07 27.23
C PRO A 86 17.55 -0.61 26.32
N GLY A 87 18.65 0.10 26.03
CA GLY A 87 19.77 -0.37 25.21
C GLY A 87 19.76 0.11 23.75
N LEU A 88 18.59 0.40 23.17
CA LEU A 88 18.49 0.81 21.76
C LEU A 88 18.78 2.31 21.52
N ARG A 89 18.52 3.13 22.54
CA ARG A 89 18.71 4.60 22.50
C ARG A 89 20.14 5.04 22.19
N ARG A 90 21.15 4.20 22.49
CA ARG A 90 22.57 4.50 22.20
C ARG A 90 22.97 4.20 20.76
N VAL A 91 22.20 3.37 20.07
CA VAL A 91 22.52 2.87 18.72
C VAL A 91 21.73 3.65 17.65
N ILE A 92 20.56 4.17 18.01
CA ILE A 92 19.66 4.86 17.08
C ILE A 92 19.72 6.38 17.35
N ASP A 93 20.24 7.14 16.39
CA ASP A 93 20.16 8.60 16.42
C ASP A 93 18.68 9.03 16.30
N VAL A 94 18.25 9.98 17.13
CA VAL A 94 16.88 10.50 17.16
C VAL A 94 16.46 11.08 15.80
N ARG A 95 17.39 11.69 15.05
CA ARG A 95 17.08 12.23 13.71
C ARG A 95 16.88 11.12 12.67
N GLU A 96 17.72 10.09 12.70
CA GLU A 96 17.59 8.92 11.82
C GLU A 96 16.34 8.10 12.16
N HIS A 97 15.99 8.05 13.45
CA HIS A 97 14.76 7.42 13.92
C HIS A 97 13.50 8.10 13.38
N ALA A 98 13.40 9.43 13.48
CA ALA A 98 12.25 10.16 12.97
C ALA A 98 12.07 9.98 11.46
N ALA A 99 13.18 10.00 10.71
CA ALA A 99 13.17 9.77 9.26
C ALA A 99 12.77 8.33 8.90
N SER A 100 13.35 7.33 9.58
CA SER A 100 13.02 5.91 9.35
C SER A 100 11.58 5.58 9.75
N ALA A 101 11.08 6.13 10.86
CA ALA A 101 9.69 6.01 11.26
C ALA A 101 8.76 6.59 10.20
N GLN A 102 9.04 7.77 9.64
CA GLN A 102 8.23 8.34 8.55
C GLN A 102 8.21 7.46 7.28
N ILE A 103 9.34 6.85 6.92
CA ILE A 103 9.42 5.94 5.78
C ILE A 103 8.60 4.66 6.05
N ALA A 104 8.64 4.14 7.29
CA ALA A 104 7.86 2.97 7.68
C ALA A 104 6.34 3.16 7.55
N PHE A 105 5.85 4.40 7.66
CA PHE A 105 4.42 4.74 7.51
C PHE A 105 4.04 5.26 6.11
N ARG A 106 4.95 5.25 5.15
CA ARG A 106 4.63 5.54 3.74
C ARG A 106 4.31 4.25 3.00
N PHE A 107 3.13 3.72 3.28
CA PHE A 107 2.62 2.52 2.61
C PHE A 107 2.39 2.81 1.12
N ASN A 108 2.77 1.86 0.27
CA ASN A 108 2.43 1.94 -1.15
C ASN A 108 1.03 1.35 -1.36
N SER A 109 0.04 2.23 -1.50
CA SER A 109 -1.37 1.83 -1.65
C SER A 109 -1.62 0.96 -2.89
N PHE A 110 -0.87 1.15 -3.99
CA PHE A 110 -1.02 0.31 -5.18
C PHE A 110 -0.63 -1.13 -4.91
N ILE A 111 0.50 -1.34 -4.22
CA ILE A 111 0.95 -2.68 -3.82
C ILE A 111 -0.04 -3.29 -2.83
N GLY A 112 -0.54 -2.50 -1.87
CA GLY A 112 -1.55 -2.96 -0.91
C GLY A 112 -2.84 -3.43 -1.59
N LEU A 113 -3.32 -2.69 -2.59
CA LEU A 113 -4.50 -3.05 -3.38
C LEU A 113 -4.30 -4.31 -4.23
N ALA A 114 -3.16 -4.42 -4.93
CA ALA A 114 -2.83 -5.61 -5.71
C ALA A 114 -2.77 -6.86 -4.82
N MET A 115 -2.15 -6.74 -3.64
CA MET A 115 -2.07 -7.81 -2.65
C MET A 115 -3.44 -8.21 -2.11
N ALA A 116 -4.30 -7.23 -1.81
CA ALA A 116 -5.65 -7.50 -1.34
C ALA A 116 -6.46 -8.32 -2.34
N GLU A 117 -6.34 -8.00 -3.63
CA GLU A 117 -6.97 -8.78 -4.70
C GLU A 117 -6.45 -10.22 -4.78
N ARG A 118 -5.15 -10.44 -4.57
CA ARG A 118 -4.55 -11.78 -4.60
C ARG A 118 -4.92 -12.65 -3.40
N VAL A 119 -5.03 -12.06 -2.21
CA VAL A 119 -5.30 -12.81 -0.97
C VAL A 119 -6.80 -13.06 -0.77
N LEU A 120 -7.63 -12.05 -1.06
CA LEU A 120 -9.05 -12.03 -0.70
C LEU A 120 -9.97 -11.95 -1.94
N GLY A 121 -9.41 -11.90 -3.15
CA GLY A 121 -10.16 -11.73 -4.40
C GLY A 121 -10.69 -10.32 -4.60
N ALA A 122 -11.57 -10.16 -5.59
CA ALA A 122 -12.30 -8.92 -5.86
C ALA A 122 -12.93 -8.24 -4.62
N PRO A 123 -13.57 -8.95 -3.67
CA PRO A 123 -14.15 -8.29 -2.51
C PRO A 123 -13.08 -7.71 -1.56
N GLY A 124 -11.91 -8.35 -1.43
CA GLY A 124 -10.83 -7.80 -0.59
C GLY A 124 -10.18 -6.56 -1.18
N GLN A 125 -10.03 -6.54 -2.50
CA GLN A 125 -9.57 -5.34 -3.22
C GLN A 125 -10.51 -4.15 -2.94
N GLN A 126 -11.82 -4.40 -2.90
CA GLN A 126 -12.82 -3.36 -2.62
C GLN A 126 -12.75 -2.85 -1.18
N LEU A 127 -12.58 -3.76 -0.21
CA LEU A 127 -12.43 -3.41 1.21
C LEU A 127 -11.19 -2.55 1.46
N VAL A 128 -10.05 -2.88 0.83
CA VAL A 128 -8.82 -2.08 0.95
C VAL A 128 -8.95 -0.74 0.23
N ALA A 129 -9.67 -0.69 -0.90
CA ALA A 129 -9.96 0.57 -1.58
C ALA A 129 -10.79 1.53 -0.71
N VAL A 130 -11.79 1.02 0.03
CA VAL A 130 -12.57 1.82 1.00
C VAL A 130 -11.73 2.26 2.21
N LEU A 131 -10.72 1.47 2.61
CA LEU A 131 -9.83 1.81 3.71
C LEU A 131 -8.80 2.89 3.32
N VAL A 132 -8.39 2.90 2.05
CA VAL A 132 -7.39 3.85 1.51
C VAL A 132 -8.01 5.15 1.00
N GLY A 133 -9.19 5.08 0.37
CA GLY A 133 -9.89 6.22 -0.24
C GLY A 133 -10.63 7.09 0.77
#